data_AF-A0A3L6FTJ8-F1
#
_entry.id   AF-A0A3L6FTJ8-F1
#
_cell.length_a   1.000
_cell.length_b   1.000
_cell.length_c   1.000
_cell.angle_alpha   90.00
_cell.angle_beta   90.00
_cell.angle_gamma   90.00
#
_symmetry.space_group_name_H-M   'P 1'
#
loop_
_entity.id
_entity.type
_entity.pdbx_description
1 polymer ?
#
loop_
_entity_poly.entity_id
_entity_poly.type
_entity_poly.pdbx_seq_one_letter_code
_entity_poly.pdbx_strand_id
1 'polypeptide(L)'
;MLAARRLSAATSPLFLRRLSAQTQPTASSAQPPPEVTDSGPGAWAGRVVTLSLLGLTGAVAASAVSDLSVFLSCSSQAIEKATQNQQIVNAIGKPIMRGPWYSASIAVNHAKHSVSCTFPVSGPQGNGLLKLKAVRLGDESWYSYVQPTEWEILIMDAILDVHTEDGKHTTMRVTIPDNTPAPPPADCTACKSHAAEK
;
A
#
# COMPACT_ATOMS: atom_id res chain seq x y z
N MET A 1 50.89 25.99 -12.31
CA MET A 1 50.93 26.02 -13.78
C MET A 1 49.51 25.93 -14.30
N LEU A 2 48.99 27.03 -14.86
CA LEU A 2 47.73 27.07 -15.59
C LEU A 2 47.99 26.57 -17.02
N ALA A 3 47.20 25.62 -17.49
CA ALA A 3 47.13 25.29 -18.91
C ALA A 3 45.69 25.43 -19.38
N ALA A 4 45.46 26.46 -20.18
CA ALA A 4 44.21 26.75 -20.87
C ALA A 4 43.99 25.76 -22.01
N ARG A 5 42.74 25.39 -22.27
CA ARG A 5 42.27 25.01 -23.60
C ARG A 5 40.95 25.71 -23.90
N ARG A 6 40.98 26.53 -24.96
CA ARG A 6 39.84 27.14 -25.64
C ARG A 6 39.36 26.24 -26.78
N LEU A 7 38.25 26.67 -27.40
CA LEU A 7 37.62 26.29 -28.68
C LEU A 7 36.46 25.29 -28.49
N SER A 8 35.29 25.41 -29.12
CA SER A 8 34.64 26.46 -29.93
C SER A 8 33.20 25.98 -30.17
N ALA A 9 32.27 26.90 -30.35
CA ALA A 9 30.90 26.63 -30.75
C ALA A 9 30.81 25.98 -32.14
N ALA A 10 29.84 25.09 -32.36
CA ALA A 10 29.26 24.84 -33.68
C ALA A 10 27.92 24.09 -33.56
N THR A 11 26.86 24.84 -33.77
CA THR A 11 25.50 24.39 -34.10
C THR A 11 25.48 23.74 -35.50
N SER A 12 24.52 22.84 -35.73
CA SER A 12 23.83 22.52 -37.00
C SER A 12 23.98 21.06 -37.48
N PRO A 13 23.18 20.60 -38.46
CA PRO A 13 21.99 19.80 -38.18
C PRO A 13 22.09 18.43 -38.89
N LEU A 14 21.32 17.44 -38.43
CA LEU A 14 21.24 16.19 -39.17
C LEU A 14 20.32 16.32 -40.38
N PHE A 15 20.97 16.15 -41.52
CA PHE A 15 20.51 16.08 -42.89
C PHE A 15 19.13 15.45 -43.13
N LEU A 16 18.37 16.21 -43.90
CA LEU A 16 17.25 15.81 -44.75
C LEU A 16 17.55 14.53 -45.55
N ARG A 17 16.67 13.54 -45.45
CA ARG A 17 16.45 12.59 -46.55
C ARG A 17 15.14 12.95 -47.25
N ARG A 18 15.28 13.76 -48.31
CA ARG A 18 14.27 13.96 -49.35
C ARG A 18 14.00 12.62 -50.03
N LEU A 19 12.74 12.21 -50.07
CA LEU A 19 12.16 11.53 -51.23
C LEU A 19 10.94 12.33 -51.64
N SER A 20 11.16 13.09 -52.71
CA SER A 20 10.16 13.81 -53.47
C SER A 20 9.21 12.83 -54.15
N ALA A 21 7.93 12.91 -53.81
CA ALA A 21 6.85 12.68 -54.75
C ALA A 21 5.95 13.92 -54.69
N GLN A 22 5.88 14.61 -55.81
CA GLN A 22 5.22 15.88 -56.03
C GLN A 22 3.78 15.63 -56.48
N THR A 23 2.81 16.21 -55.77
CA THR A 23 1.61 16.84 -56.35
C THR A 23 1.04 17.84 -55.34
N GLN A 24 0.78 19.06 -55.83
CA GLN A 24 0.21 20.22 -55.11
C GLN A 24 -1.28 20.36 -55.52
N PRO A 25 -2.04 21.34 -55.02
CA PRO A 25 -2.71 21.41 -53.72
C PRO A 25 -4.26 21.35 -53.87
N THR A 26 -4.97 20.94 -52.83
CA THR A 26 -6.35 21.43 -52.65
C THR A 26 -6.57 21.73 -51.19
N ALA A 27 -6.83 23.01 -50.91
CA ALA A 27 -7.33 23.46 -49.62
C ALA A 27 -8.57 22.62 -49.25
N SER A 28 -8.52 21.93 -48.12
CA SER A 28 -9.71 21.38 -47.50
C SER A 28 -9.74 21.86 -46.06
N SER A 29 -10.78 22.63 -45.79
CA SER A 29 -11.13 23.23 -44.51
C SER A 29 -10.86 22.26 -43.35
N ALA A 30 -10.20 22.75 -42.30
CA ALA A 30 -10.22 22.07 -41.01
C ALA A 30 -11.69 21.95 -40.59
N GLN A 31 -12.25 20.74 -40.64
CA GLN A 31 -13.52 20.44 -39.99
C GLN A 31 -13.26 20.39 -38.49
N PRO A 32 -14.09 21.06 -37.65
CA PRO A 32 -14.09 20.77 -36.22
C PRO A 32 -14.43 19.28 -36.01
N PRO A 33 -13.97 18.66 -34.91
CA PRO A 33 -14.25 17.25 -34.64
C PRO A 33 -15.76 17.00 -34.73
N PRO A 34 -16.20 15.86 -35.29
CA PRO A 34 -17.61 15.61 -35.49
C PRO A 34 -18.31 15.66 -34.13
N GLU A 35 -19.21 16.64 -33.98
CA GLU A 35 -20.19 16.66 -32.92
C GLU A 35 -21.13 15.47 -33.19
N VAL A 36 -20.87 14.35 -32.53
CA VAL A 36 -21.70 13.16 -32.61
C VAL A 36 -22.98 13.43 -31.81
N THR A 37 -23.89 14.21 -32.38
CA THR A 37 -25.32 14.16 -32.03
C THR A 37 -25.91 12.94 -32.71
N ASP A 38 -25.50 11.76 -32.26
CA ASP A 38 -26.24 10.54 -32.55
C ASP A 38 -27.24 10.34 -31.41
N SER A 39 -28.48 10.76 -31.64
CA SER A 39 -29.62 10.54 -30.75
C SER A 39 -30.46 9.35 -31.23
N GLY A 40 -29.80 8.29 -31.72
CA GLY A 40 -30.43 7.00 -32.04
C GLY A 40 -30.32 5.97 -30.91
N PRO A 41 -31.17 4.92 -30.89
CA PRO A 41 -31.13 3.86 -29.87
C PRO A 41 -29.77 3.16 -29.75
N GLY A 42 -28.96 3.12 -30.82
CA GLY A 42 -27.58 2.62 -30.79
C GLY A 42 -26.61 3.49 -29.98
N ALA A 43 -26.78 4.81 -30.01
CA ALA A 43 -25.98 5.73 -29.21
C ALA A 43 -26.30 5.65 -27.71
N TRP A 44 -27.56 5.40 -27.36
CA TRP A 44 -27.96 5.12 -25.98
C TRP A 44 -27.35 3.81 -25.45
N ALA A 45 -27.34 2.75 -26.28
CA ALA A 45 -26.68 1.50 -25.93
C ALA A 45 -25.17 1.70 -25.69
N GLY A 46 -24.49 2.45 -26.57
CA GLY A 46 -23.08 2.81 -26.40
C GLY A 46 -22.82 3.55 -25.09
N ARG A 47 -23.65 4.56 -24.76
CA ARG A 47 -23.55 5.31 -23.49
C ARG A 47 -23.72 4.42 -22.27
N VAL A 48 -24.70 3.52 -22.28
CA VAL A 48 -24.93 2.57 -21.17
C VAL A 48 -23.71 1.65 -20.98
N VAL A 49 -23.13 1.14 -22.07
CA VAL A 49 -21.93 0.29 -22.01
C VAL A 49 -20.75 1.07 -21.43
N THR A 50 -20.49 2.29 -21.91
CA THR A 50 -19.39 3.12 -21.42
C THR A 50 -19.57 3.47 -19.94
N LEU A 51 -20.77 3.87 -19.51
CA LEU A 51 -21.07 4.18 -18.11
C LEU A 51 -20.91 2.94 -17.21
N SER A 52 -21.33 1.77 -17.69
CA SER A 52 -21.17 0.51 -16.96
C SER A 52 -19.69 0.16 -16.78
N LEU A 53 -18.89 0.28 -17.85
CA LEU A 53 -17.45 0.03 -17.79
C LEU A 53 -16.73 1.01 -16.85
N LEU A 54 -17.11 2.30 -16.92
CA LEU A 54 -16.59 3.32 -16.02
C LEU A 54 -16.94 3.01 -14.57
N GLY A 55 -18.20 2.62 -14.30
CA GLY A 55 -18.67 2.24 -12.97
C GLY A 55 -17.94 1.03 -12.41
N LEU A 56 -17.75 -0.02 -13.21
CA LEU A 56 -16.98 -1.21 -12.81
C LEU A 56 -15.52 -0.86 -12.52
N THR A 57 -14.90 -0.06 -13.37
CA THR A 57 -13.51 0.38 -13.18
C THR A 57 -13.37 1.22 -11.91
N GLY A 58 -14.31 2.14 -11.69
CA GLY A 58 -14.37 2.97 -10.47
C GLY A 58 -14.57 2.13 -9.21
N ALA A 59 -15.42 1.11 -9.25
CA ALA A 59 -15.64 0.20 -8.12
C ALA A 59 -14.37 -0.58 -7.75
N VAL A 60 -13.64 -1.11 -8.75
CA VAL A 60 -12.37 -1.82 -8.52
C VAL A 60 -11.28 -0.87 -8.02
N ALA A 61 -11.21 0.35 -8.54
CA ALA A 61 -10.28 1.35 -8.04
C ALA A 61 -10.57 1.71 -6.58
N ALA A 62 -11.86 1.87 -6.22
CA ALA A 62 -12.27 2.18 -4.86
C ALA A 62 -11.94 1.05 -3.86
N SER A 63 -12.06 -0.22 -4.26
CA SER A 63 -11.66 -1.34 -3.40
C SER A 63 -10.15 -1.37 -3.18
N ALA A 64 -9.35 -1.15 -4.23
CA ALA A 64 -7.90 -1.06 -4.10
C ALA A 64 -7.44 0.10 -3.20
N VAL A 65 -8.10 1.27 -3.29
CA VAL A 65 -7.84 2.42 -2.40
C VAL A 65 -8.19 2.08 -0.95
N SER A 66 -9.30 1.38 -0.72
CA SER A 66 -9.68 0.89 0.61
C SER A 66 -8.58 -0.02 1.19
N ASP A 67 -8.15 -1.04 0.45
CA ASP A 67 -7.15 -1.99 0.95
C ASP A 67 -5.80 -1.30 1.19
N LEU A 68 -5.42 -0.36 0.32
CA LEU A 68 -4.22 0.45 0.51
C LEU A 68 -4.31 1.33 1.77
N SER A 69 -5.47 1.91 2.07
CA SER A 69 -5.65 2.72 3.28
C SER A 69 -5.48 1.89 4.56
N VAL A 70 -5.98 0.64 4.55
CA VAL A 70 -5.81 -0.31 5.67
C VAL A 70 -4.33 -0.69 5.80
N PHE A 71 -3.67 -1.00 4.68
CA PHE A 71 -2.23 -1.27 4.66
C PHE A 71 -1.43 -0.13 5.29
N LEU A 72 -1.63 1.09 4.80
CA LEU A 72 -0.87 2.26 5.25
C LEU A 72 -1.09 2.53 6.74
N SER A 73 -2.31 2.36 7.23
CA SER A 73 -2.64 2.56 8.65
C SER A 73 -1.96 1.50 9.53
N CYS A 74 -2.16 0.22 9.21
CA CYS A 74 -1.60 -0.89 10.00
C CYS A 74 -0.07 -0.89 9.98
N SER A 75 0.53 -0.66 8.81
CA SER A 75 1.98 -0.69 8.65
C SER A 75 2.67 0.51 9.31
N SER A 76 2.01 1.67 9.42
CA SER A 76 2.57 2.82 10.14
C SER A 76 2.69 2.54 11.63
N GLN A 77 1.62 2.04 12.25
CA GLN A 77 1.63 1.66 13.66
C GLN A 77 2.60 0.51 13.96
N ALA A 78 2.66 -0.49 13.08
CA ALA A 78 3.60 -1.60 13.24
C ALA A 78 5.06 -1.15 13.13
N ILE A 79 5.40 -0.21 12.23
CA ILE A 79 6.76 0.33 12.15
C ILE A 79 7.11 1.13 13.40
N GLU A 80 6.15 1.88 13.95
CA GLU A 80 6.33 2.60 15.20
C GLU A 80 6.62 1.64 16.37
N LYS A 81 5.79 0.61 16.56
CA LYS A 81 6.02 -0.45 17.57
C LYS A 81 7.36 -1.17 17.35
N ALA A 82 7.74 -1.46 16.09
CA ALA A 82 9.03 -2.07 15.77
C ALA A 82 10.23 -1.16 16.09
N THR A 83 10.10 0.14 15.87
CA THR A 83 11.16 1.14 16.12
C THR A 83 11.42 1.35 17.61
N GLN A 84 10.42 1.05 18.46
CA GLN A 84 10.52 1.09 19.92
C GLN A 84 11.07 -0.22 20.50
N ASN A 85 11.03 -1.34 19.76
CA ASN A 85 11.53 -2.63 20.23
C ASN A 85 13.05 -2.78 20.00
N GLN A 86 13.82 -2.84 21.09
CA GLN A 86 15.29 -2.93 21.04
C GLN A 86 15.79 -4.20 20.35
N GLN A 87 15.09 -5.34 20.46
CA GLN A 87 15.51 -6.57 19.78
C GLN A 87 15.46 -6.41 18.26
N ILE A 88 14.44 -5.71 17.75
CA ILE A 88 14.30 -5.46 16.31
C ILE A 88 15.32 -4.43 15.85
N VAL A 89 15.47 -3.33 16.61
CA VAL A 89 16.44 -2.28 16.31
C VAL A 89 17.87 -2.82 16.28
N ASN A 90 18.24 -3.69 17.22
CA ASN A 90 19.57 -4.29 17.25
C ASN A 90 19.82 -5.28 16.11
N ALA A 91 18.77 -5.82 15.51
CA ALA A 91 18.86 -6.85 14.48
C ALA A 91 18.88 -6.29 13.06
N ILE A 92 18.09 -5.25 12.77
CA ILE A 92 18.01 -4.66 11.41
C ILE A 92 18.41 -3.17 11.36
N GLY A 93 18.61 -2.51 12.51
CA GLY A 93 19.02 -1.11 12.59
C GLY A 93 17.87 -0.11 12.44
N LYS A 94 18.21 1.19 12.42
CA LYS A 94 17.30 2.32 12.13
C LYS A 94 17.83 3.12 10.92
N PRO A 95 16.95 3.67 10.05
CA PRO A 95 15.49 3.60 10.11
C PRO A 95 14.94 2.25 9.62
N ILE A 96 13.82 1.81 10.20
CA ILE A 96 13.06 0.65 9.72
C ILE A 96 12.12 1.14 8.62
N MET A 97 12.42 0.77 7.38
CA MET A 97 11.68 1.18 6.19
C MET A 97 10.64 0.14 5.82
N ARG A 98 9.44 0.61 5.48
CA ARG A 98 8.37 -0.22 4.93
C ARG A 98 8.75 -0.70 3.53
N GLY A 99 8.53 -1.97 3.25
CA GLY A 99 8.59 -2.48 1.89
C GLY A 99 7.34 -2.16 1.06
N PRO A 100 7.34 -2.53 -0.22
CA PRO A 100 6.26 -2.20 -1.14
C PRO A 100 4.93 -2.88 -0.78
N TRP A 101 3.82 -2.19 -0.99
CA TRP A 101 2.48 -2.69 -0.66
C TRP A 101 2.11 -3.96 -1.44
N TYR A 102 2.59 -4.10 -2.67
CA TYR A 102 2.31 -5.28 -3.51
C TYR A 102 3.03 -6.55 -3.02
N SER A 103 3.99 -6.43 -2.10
CA SER A 103 4.64 -7.57 -1.43
C SER A 103 4.05 -7.87 -0.06
N ALA A 104 3.00 -7.14 0.34
CA ALA A 104 2.27 -7.37 1.57
C ALA A 104 1.10 -8.33 1.33
N SER A 105 0.71 -9.06 2.37
CA SER A 105 -0.56 -9.78 2.43
C SER A 105 -1.46 -9.14 3.47
N ILE A 106 -2.73 -9.00 3.11
CA ILE A 106 -3.75 -8.39 3.95
C ILE A 106 -4.97 -9.30 3.89
N ALA A 107 -5.38 -9.81 5.05
CA ALA A 107 -6.61 -10.54 5.21
C ALA A 107 -7.53 -9.69 6.08
N VAL A 108 -8.63 -9.22 5.51
CA VAL A 108 -9.65 -8.42 6.20
C VAL A 108 -10.83 -9.34 6.51
N ASN A 109 -11.28 -9.35 7.76
CA ASN A 109 -12.44 -10.11 8.18
C ASN A 109 -13.75 -9.34 7.93
N HIS A 110 -14.89 -10.00 8.11
CA HIS A 110 -16.23 -9.46 7.87
C HIS A 110 -16.38 -8.03 8.40
N ALA A 111 -16.93 -7.15 7.55
CA ALA A 111 -17.15 -5.73 7.81
C ALA A 111 -15.91 -4.91 8.25
N LYS A 112 -14.69 -5.42 7.97
CA LYS A 112 -13.42 -4.75 8.28
C LYS A 112 -13.16 -4.55 9.78
N HIS A 113 -13.73 -5.39 10.64
CA HIS A 113 -13.48 -5.32 12.09
C HIS A 113 -12.14 -5.88 12.53
N SER A 114 -11.56 -6.79 11.75
CA SER A 114 -10.23 -7.29 12.03
C SER A 114 -9.42 -7.46 10.77
N VAL A 115 -8.12 -7.27 10.92
CA VAL A 115 -7.15 -7.38 9.84
C VAL A 115 -5.95 -8.17 10.30
N SER A 116 -5.46 -9.05 9.43
CA SER A 116 -4.16 -9.68 9.55
C SER A 116 -3.30 -9.14 8.42
N CYS A 117 -2.22 -8.43 8.75
CA CYS A 117 -1.31 -7.85 7.77
C CYS A 117 0.08 -8.46 7.93
N THR A 118 0.70 -8.86 6.82
CA THR A 118 2.11 -9.23 6.77
C THR A 118 2.79 -8.41 5.71
N PHE A 119 3.90 -7.76 6.04
CA PHE A 119 4.63 -6.94 5.07
C PHE A 119 6.14 -6.92 5.32
N PRO A 120 6.94 -6.76 4.25
CA PRO A 120 8.39 -6.67 4.39
C PRO A 120 8.81 -5.34 5.01
N VAL A 121 9.91 -5.41 5.76
CA VAL A 121 10.64 -4.26 6.29
C VAL A 121 12.13 -4.41 5.99
N SER A 122 12.80 -3.29 5.87
CA SER A 122 14.24 -3.22 5.60
C SER A 122 14.89 -2.22 6.55
N GLY A 123 16.07 -2.54 7.03
CA GLY A 123 16.93 -1.60 7.77
C GLY A 123 18.39 -1.73 7.32
N PRO A 124 19.29 -0.88 7.84
CA PRO A 124 20.70 -0.87 7.43
C PRO A 124 21.45 -2.19 7.64
N GLN A 125 21.00 -3.00 8.59
CA GLN A 125 21.70 -4.23 9.02
C GLN A 125 21.00 -5.51 8.55
N GLY A 126 19.83 -5.42 7.94
CA GLY A 126 19.08 -6.59 7.50
C GLY A 126 17.66 -6.29 7.05
N ASN A 127 16.96 -7.35 6.68
CA ASN A 127 15.57 -7.30 6.24
C ASN A 127 14.68 -8.11 7.18
N GLY A 128 13.37 -7.97 7.06
CA GLY A 128 12.43 -8.77 7.82
C GLY A 128 11.02 -8.73 7.28
N LEU A 129 10.14 -9.47 7.94
CA LEU A 129 8.70 -9.47 7.75
C LEU A 129 8.05 -9.13 9.09
N LEU A 130 7.22 -8.09 9.10
CA LEU A 130 6.32 -7.82 10.21
C LEU A 130 4.98 -8.51 9.94
N LYS A 131 4.48 -9.21 10.93
CA LYS A 131 3.15 -9.84 10.96
C LYS A 131 2.37 -9.22 12.09
N LEU A 132 1.16 -8.75 11.82
CA LEU A 132 0.30 -8.19 12.85
C LEU A 132 -1.13 -8.69 12.66
N LYS A 133 -1.85 -8.74 13.78
CA LYS A 133 -3.31 -8.83 13.80
C LYS A 133 -3.84 -7.63 14.58
N ALA A 134 -4.78 -6.93 13.97
CA ALA A 134 -5.40 -5.77 14.59
C ALA A 134 -6.92 -5.82 14.47
N VAL A 135 -7.58 -5.18 15.42
CA VAL A 135 -9.03 -4.94 15.39
C VAL A 135 -9.31 -3.47 15.21
N ARG A 136 -10.42 -3.16 14.56
CA ARG A 136 -10.85 -1.79 14.30
C ARG A 136 -11.43 -1.20 15.58
N LEU A 137 -10.93 -0.03 15.98
CA LEU A 137 -11.53 0.78 17.04
C LEU A 137 -12.57 1.71 16.41
N GLY A 138 -13.83 1.60 16.82
CA GLY A 138 -14.92 2.43 16.31
C GLY A 138 -16.28 1.75 16.35
N ASP A 139 -17.35 2.53 16.18
CA ASP A 139 -18.72 2.04 16.09
C ASP A 139 -19.09 1.61 14.65
N GLU A 140 -20.12 0.77 14.52
CA GLU A 140 -20.67 0.30 13.23
C GLU A 140 -21.37 1.41 12.40
N SER A 141 -21.17 2.67 12.77
CA SER A 141 -21.86 3.79 12.14
C SER A 141 -21.41 3.96 10.69
N TRP A 142 -22.31 4.40 9.83
CA TRP A 142 -22.01 4.63 8.40
C TRP A 142 -20.93 5.72 8.19
N TYR A 143 -20.71 6.59 9.18
CA TYR A 143 -19.65 7.60 9.16
C TYR A 143 -18.25 6.99 9.34
N SER A 144 -18.15 5.80 9.94
CA SER A 144 -16.88 5.10 10.12
C SER A 144 -16.19 4.82 8.78
N TYR A 145 -16.93 4.67 7.67
CA TYR A 145 -16.33 4.45 6.34
C TYR A 145 -15.52 5.65 5.81
N VAL A 146 -15.75 6.86 6.35
CA VAL A 146 -15.10 8.09 5.88
C VAL A 146 -13.99 8.56 6.82
N GLN A 147 -14.01 8.13 8.08
CA GLN A 147 -13.03 8.54 9.09
C GLN A 147 -11.73 7.71 9.01
N PRO A 148 -10.58 8.33 9.36
CA PRO A 148 -9.33 7.60 9.59
C PRO A 148 -9.59 6.46 10.56
N THR A 149 -9.29 5.23 10.13
CA THR A 149 -9.60 4.06 10.94
C THR A 149 -8.48 3.84 11.94
N GLU A 150 -8.80 3.95 13.23
CA GLU A 150 -7.93 3.51 14.30
C GLU A 150 -7.95 1.99 14.40
N TRP A 151 -6.77 1.40 14.53
CA TRP A 151 -6.57 -0.05 14.64
C TRP A 151 -5.86 -0.33 15.96
N GLU A 152 -6.38 -1.26 16.74
CA GLU A 152 -5.73 -1.79 17.93
C GLU A 152 -4.97 -3.06 17.56
N ILE A 153 -3.63 -3.02 17.69
CA ILE A 153 -2.76 -4.16 17.38
C ILE A 153 -2.78 -5.13 18.55
N LEU A 154 -3.50 -6.24 18.40
CA LEU A 154 -3.60 -7.30 19.42
C LEU A 154 -2.33 -8.15 19.51
N ILE A 155 -1.73 -8.45 18.35
CA ILE A 155 -0.55 -9.33 18.25
C ILE A 155 0.34 -8.79 17.15
N MET A 156 1.64 -8.74 17.43
CA MET A 156 2.63 -8.37 16.43
C MET A 156 3.88 -9.23 16.58
N ASP A 157 4.29 -9.85 15.49
CA ASP A 157 5.50 -10.64 15.38
C ASP A 157 6.42 -10.06 14.30
N ALA A 158 7.72 -10.18 14.51
CA ALA A 158 8.74 -9.86 13.53
C ALA A 158 9.55 -11.11 13.21
N ILE A 159 9.76 -11.37 11.92
CA ILE A 159 10.66 -12.41 11.41
C ILE A 159 11.80 -11.67 10.72
N LEU A 160 12.97 -11.62 11.33
CA LEU A 160 14.11 -10.84 10.88
C LEU A 160 15.17 -11.76 10.30
N ASP A 161 15.80 -11.31 9.23
CA ASP A 161 16.99 -11.92 8.66
C ASP A 161 18.20 -11.09 9.09
N VAL A 162 19.01 -11.68 9.98
CA VAL A 162 20.17 -11.04 10.59
C VAL A 162 21.42 -11.57 9.92
N HIS A 163 22.24 -10.65 9.42
CA HIS A 163 23.57 -10.97 8.93
C HIS A 163 24.52 -11.17 10.11
N THR A 164 25.08 -12.38 10.25
CA THR A 164 26.18 -12.62 11.20
C THR A 164 27.53 -12.31 10.55
N GLU A 165 28.55 -12.01 11.37
CA GLU A 165 29.91 -11.68 10.89
C GLU A 165 30.50 -12.77 9.96
N ASP A 166 30.11 -14.04 10.16
CA ASP A 166 30.53 -15.17 9.33
C ASP A 166 29.89 -15.19 7.92
N GLY A 167 29.10 -14.16 7.56
CA GLY A 167 28.36 -14.09 6.30
C GLY A 167 27.12 -14.99 6.24
N LYS A 168 26.72 -15.59 7.36
CA LYS A 168 25.55 -16.47 7.45
C LYS A 168 24.30 -15.66 7.77
N HIS A 169 23.21 -16.03 7.11
CA HIS A 169 21.87 -15.49 7.36
C HIS A 169 21.20 -16.30 8.47
N THR A 170 20.80 -15.63 9.55
CA THR A 170 20.07 -16.26 10.65
C THR A 170 18.70 -15.62 10.82
N THR A 171 17.66 -16.45 10.81
CA THR A 171 16.30 -15.98 11.06
C THR A 171 16.04 -15.83 12.55
N MET A 172 15.71 -14.62 13.00
CA MET A 172 15.27 -14.33 14.36
C MET A 172 13.77 -14.04 14.40
N ARG A 173 13.06 -14.57 15.40
CA ARG A 173 11.64 -14.27 15.63
C ARG A 173 11.48 -13.47 16.92
N VAL A 174 10.75 -12.36 16.84
CA VAL A 174 10.46 -11.49 17.98
C VAL A 174 8.96 -11.30 18.07
N THR A 175 8.36 -11.69 19.18
CA THR A 175 6.97 -11.32 19.50
C THR A 175 7.01 -10.01 20.26
N ILE A 176 6.30 -9.01 19.75
CA ILE A 176 6.20 -7.69 20.37
C ILE A 176 4.97 -7.73 21.29
N PRO A 177 5.16 -7.61 22.62
CA PRO A 177 4.04 -7.59 23.54
C PRO A 177 3.16 -6.37 23.27
N ASP A 178 1.85 -6.54 23.49
CA ASP A 178 0.96 -5.40 23.50
C ASP A 178 1.26 -4.56 24.75
N ASN A 179 1.38 -3.24 24.61
CA ASN A 179 1.65 -2.33 25.73
C ASN A 179 0.41 -2.13 26.63
N THR A 180 -0.64 -2.91 26.39
CA THR A 180 -1.86 -2.95 27.17
C THR A 180 -1.53 -3.52 28.55
N PRO A 181 -1.76 -2.76 29.65
CA PRO A 181 -1.59 -3.28 30.99
C PRO A 181 -2.39 -4.59 31.10
N ALA A 182 -1.75 -5.66 31.59
CA ALA A 182 -2.46 -6.89 31.87
C ALA A 182 -3.70 -6.55 32.71
N PRO A 183 -4.91 -7.02 32.34
CA PRO A 183 -6.07 -6.82 33.19
C PRO A 183 -5.72 -7.36 34.58
N PRO A 184 -6.06 -6.63 35.66
CA PRO A 184 -5.77 -7.11 37.00
C PRO A 184 -6.34 -8.52 37.14
N PRO A 185 -5.63 -9.44 37.81
CA PRO A 185 -6.09 -10.82 37.94
C PRO A 185 -7.51 -10.80 38.50
N ALA A 186 -8.46 -11.25 37.68
CA ALA A 186 -9.84 -11.39 38.13
C ALA A 186 -9.83 -12.48 39.22
N ASP A 187 -10.28 -12.12 40.42
CA ASP A 187 -10.49 -13.09 41.49
C ASP A 187 -11.48 -14.16 40.99
N CYS A 188 -10.96 -15.36 40.74
CA CYS A 188 -11.69 -16.53 40.23
C CYS A 188 -12.67 -17.13 41.25
N THR A 189 -13.49 -16.30 41.91
CA THR A 189 -14.53 -16.75 42.84
C THR A 189 -15.90 -16.95 42.17
N ALA A 190 -16.09 -16.49 40.93
CA ALA A 190 -17.37 -16.63 40.22
C ALA A 190 -17.60 -17.99 39.53
N CYS A 191 -16.60 -18.87 39.41
CA CYS A 191 -16.75 -20.16 38.71
C CYS A 191 -17.43 -21.28 39.53
N LYS A 192 -17.93 -21.01 40.75
CA LYS A 192 -18.53 -22.05 41.61
C LYS A 192 -20.05 -22.19 41.51
N SER A 193 -20.77 -21.34 40.77
CA SER A 193 -22.24 -21.37 40.77
C SER A 193 -22.90 -22.25 39.70
N HIS A 194 -22.16 -22.89 38.78
CA HIS A 194 -22.77 -23.73 37.72
C HIS A 194 -22.63 -25.24 37.92
N ALA A 195 -22.14 -25.71 39.08
CA ALA A 195 -22.01 -27.14 39.37
C ALA A 195 -23.13 -27.73 40.26
N ALA A 196 -24.24 -27.01 40.46
CA ALA A 196 -25.36 -27.51 41.24
C ALA A 196 -26.70 -27.07 40.64
N GLU A 197 -27.10 -27.69 39.54
CA GLU A 197 -28.52 -27.93 39.30
C GLU A 197 -28.70 -29.42 38.96
N LYS A 198 -29.64 -30.02 39.69
CA LYS A 198 -29.90 -31.45 39.82
C LYS A 198 -31.20 -31.77 39.09
#